data_AF-A0A285PTW9-F1
#
_entry.id   AF-A0A285PTW9-F1
#
_cell.length_a   1.000
_cell.length_b   1.000
_cell.length_c   1.000
_cell.angle_alpha   90.00
_cell.angle_beta   90.00
_cell.angle_gamma   90.00
#
_symmetry.space_group_name_H-M   'P 1'
#
loop_
_entity.id
_entity.type
_entity.pdbx_description
1 polymer ?
#
loop_
_entity_poly.entity_id
_entity_poly.type
_entity_poly.pdbx_seq_one_letter_code
_entity_poly.pdbx_strand_id
1 'polypeptide(L)'
;MPEIDLMKAGICLSFLGGLFLLFFVVWLLYRQDSRPAYKKRLPKVIYGDEVRETLALCYTTAKDIEGMLFLAGKHCRVKKARMRFRAARSYLVSSRYKDYETALFVYASDGTKTQKEFFKKIIQAEASRYRRLPKKEDGM
;
A
#
# COMPACT_ATOMS: atom_id res chain seq x y z
N MET A 1 40.39 -33.09 34.46
CA MET A 1 39.62 -31.85 34.22
C MET A 1 39.05 -31.70 32.79
N PRO A 2 38.66 -32.75 32.02
CA PRO A 2 38.03 -32.55 30.70
C PRO A 2 36.49 -32.42 30.73
N GLU A 3 35.82 -32.89 31.79
CA GLU A 3 34.35 -32.89 31.87
C GLU A 3 33.74 -31.49 32.04
N ILE A 4 34.44 -30.60 32.74
CA ILE A 4 34.01 -29.22 32.99
C ILE A 4 34.04 -28.40 31.69
N ASP A 5 35.03 -28.63 30.82
CA ASP A 5 35.15 -27.93 29.54
C ASP A 5 34.12 -28.41 28.53
N LEU A 6 33.74 -29.70 28.58
CA LEU A 6 32.66 -30.25 27.77
C LEU A 6 31.30 -29.66 28.18
N MET A 7 31.03 -29.52 29.49
CA MET A 7 29.81 -28.86 29.97
C MET A 7 29.73 -27.38 29.58
N LYS A 8 30.84 -26.63 29.70
CA LYS A 8 30.90 -25.22 29.28
C LYS A 8 30.65 -25.06 27.79
N ALA A 9 31.26 -25.91 26.96
CA ALA A 9 31.04 -25.91 25.52
C ALA A 9 29.57 -26.19 25.15
N GLY A 10 28.91 -27.14 25.83
CA GLY A 10 27.49 -27.43 25.63
C GLY A 10 26.56 -26.28 26.01
N ILE A 11 26.86 -25.58 27.11
CA ILE A 11 26.12 -24.40 27.55
C ILE A 11 26.27 -23.26 26.53
N CYS A 12 27.50 -22.96 26.09
CA CYS A 12 27.75 -21.93 25.07
C CYS A 12 27.04 -22.23 23.74
N LEU A 13 27.03 -23.49 23.28
CA LEU A 13 26.33 -23.89 22.06
C LEU A 13 24.82 -23.65 22.16
N SER A 14 24.25 -23.94 23.33
CA SER A 14 22.82 -23.77 23.62
C SER A 14 22.41 -22.30 23.61
N PHE A 15 23.21 -21.42 24.22
CA PHE A 15 22.96 -19.97 24.20
C PHE A 15 23.05 -19.40 22.80
N LEU A 16 24.06 -19.81 22.02
CA LEU A 16 24.25 -19.34 20.64
C LEU A 16 23.10 -19.79 19.73
N GLY A 17 22.65 -21.05 19.87
CA GLY A 17 21.49 -21.58 19.17
C GLY A 17 20.19 -20.87 19.54
N GLY A 18 19.99 -20.57 20.83
CA GLY A 18 18.85 -19.79 21.31
C GLY A 18 18.81 -18.37 20.74
N LEU A 19 19.96 -17.68 20.70
CA LEU A 19 20.11 -16.37 20.07
C LEU A 19 19.81 -16.41 18.57
N PHE A 20 20.33 -17.42 17.87
CA PHE A 20 20.06 -17.62 16.44
C PHE A 20 18.58 -17.87 16.17
N LEU A 21 17.92 -18.72 16.96
CA LEU A 21 16.47 -18.97 16.85
C LEU A 21 15.66 -17.70 17.11
N LEU A 22 16.02 -16.89 18.12
CA LEU A 22 15.37 -15.61 18.40
C LEU A 22 15.50 -14.66 17.20
N PHE A 23 16.70 -14.50 16.66
CA PHE A 23 16.94 -13.70 15.45
C PHE A 23 16.14 -14.22 14.24
N PHE A 24 16.08 -15.54 14.06
CA PHE A 24 15.34 -16.17 12.97
C PHE A 24 13.84 -15.93 13.08
N VAL A 25 13.27 -16.02 14.28
CA VAL A 25 11.85 -15.72 14.53
C VAL A 25 11.55 -14.24 14.29
N VAL A 26 12.38 -13.33 14.81
CA VAL A 26 12.24 -11.89 14.56
C VAL A 26 12.32 -11.57 13.06
N TRP A 27 13.27 -12.17 12.35
CA TRP A 27 13.41 -12.00 10.90
C TRP A 27 12.20 -12.55 10.12
N LEU A 28 11.67 -13.71 10.51
CA LEU A 28 10.45 -14.27 9.91
C LEU A 28 9.24 -13.35 10.11
N LEU A 29 9.06 -12.82 11.32
CA LEU A 29 7.98 -11.89 11.64
C LEU A 29 8.12 -10.59 10.84
N TYR A 30 9.33 -10.04 10.75
CA TYR A 30 9.61 -8.85 9.94
C TYR A 30 9.33 -9.07 8.44
N ARG A 31 9.73 -10.24 7.91
CA ARG A 31 9.46 -10.62 6.53
C ARG A 31 7.96 -10.80 6.23
N GLN A 32 7.18 -11.24 7.22
CA GLN A 32 5.74 -11.42 7.08
C GLN A 32 4.96 -10.10 7.05
N ASP A 33 5.37 -9.09 7.82
CA ASP A 33 4.69 -7.78 7.82
C ASP A 33 5.06 -6.90 6.60
N SER A 34 6.12 -7.26 5.88
CA SER A 34 6.49 -6.64 4.60
C SER A 34 5.50 -6.91 3.46
N ARG A 35 4.39 -7.63 3.70
CA ARG A 35 3.34 -7.83 2.70
C ARG A 35 2.69 -6.48 2.38
N PRO A 36 2.77 -5.99 1.13
CA PRO A 36 2.24 -4.69 0.76
C PRO A 36 0.74 -4.64 1.04
N ALA A 37 0.23 -3.46 1.39
CA ALA A 37 -1.11 -3.28 1.92
C ALA A 37 -2.21 -3.78 0.96
N TYR A 38 -1.95 -3.78 -0.35
CA TYR A 38 -2.86 -4.30 -1.37
C TYR A 38 -3.01 -5.84 -1.35
N LYS A 39 -2.08 -6.59 -0.73
CA LYS A 39 -2.19 -8.04 -0.54
C LYS A 39 -2.93 -8.42 0.74
N LYS A 40 -3.24 -7.45 1.61
CA LYS A 40 -4.00 -7.68 2.86
C LYS A 40 -5.51 -7.71 2.53
N ARG A 41 -6.30 -8.46 3.33
CA ARG A 41 -7.77 -8.49 3.15
C ARG A 41 -8.36 -7.11 3.39
N LEU A 42 -9.16 -6.63 2.42
CA LEU A 42 -9.77 -5.31 2.48
C LEU A 42 -11.18 -5.40 3.08
N PRO A 43 -11.55 -4.48 3.97
CA PRO A 43 -12.90 -4.44 4.50
C PRO A 43 -13.89 -4.09 3.40
N LYS A 44 -15.07 -4.74 3.38
CA LYS A 44 -16.19 -4.31 2.54
C LYS A 44 -16.81 -3.04 3.14
N VAL A 45 -16.88 -1.97 2.34
CA VAL A 45 -17.40 -0.65 2.72
C VAL A 45 -18.21 -0.10 1.56
N ILE A 46 -19.33 0.54 1.88
CA ILE A 46 -20.06 1.44 1.00
C ILE A 46 -19.73 2.86 1.48
N TYR A 47 -19.28 3.73 0.58
CA TYR A 47 -18.91 5.09 0.97
C TYR A 47 -20.15 5.96 1.06
N GLY A 48 -20.29 6.65 2.20
CA GLY A 48 -21.20 7.78 2.34
C GLY A 48 -20.67 8.99 1.57
N ASP A 49 -21.52 10.01 1.44
CA ASP A 49 -21.20 11.18 0.62
C ASP A 49 -20.03 11.98 1.17
N GLU A 50 -19.84 12.03 2.50
CA GLU A 50 -18.67 12.65 3.13
C GLU A 50 -17.33 12.11 2.60
N VAL A 51 -17.23 10.79 2.39
CA VAL A 51 -16.01 10.14 1.90
C VAL A 51 -15.79 10.48 0.43
N ARG A 52 -16.86 10.58 -0.35
CA ARG A 52 -16.80 10.93 -1.78
C ARG A 52 -16.40 12.38 -1.97
N GLU A 53 -16.97 13.29 -1.20
CA GLU A 53 -16.62 14.71 -1.19
C GLU A 53 -15.17 14.91 -0.76
N THR A 54 -14.74 14.24 0.32
CA THR A 54 -13.34 14.28 0.75
C THR A 54 -12.40 13.79 -0.34
N LEU A 55 -12.77 12.71 -1.04
CA LEU A 55 -11.96 12.14 -2.12
C LEU A 55 -11.87 13.09 -3.32
N ALA A 56 -12.99 13.74 -3.69
CA ALA A 56 -13.02 14.77 -4.73
C ALA A 56 -12.15 15.97 -4.36
N LEU A 57 -12.23 16.45 -3.12
CA LEU A 57 -11.39 17.54 -2.61
C LEU A 57 -9.90 17.18 -2.61
N CYS A 58 -9.56 15.94 -2.24
CA CYS A 58 -8.19 15.45 -2.30
C CYS A 58 -7.66 15.44 -3.74
N TYR A 59 -8.50 15.07 -4.72
CA TYR A 59 -8.11 15.08 -6.13
C TYR A 59 -7.91 16.50 -6.67
N THR A 60 -8.82 17.42 -6.38
CA THR A 60 -8.69 18.81 -6.82
C THR A 60 -7.46 19.49 -6.22
N THR A 61 -7.12 19.14 -4.98
CA THR A 61 -5.92 19.64 -4.29
C THR A 61 -4.63 19.05 -4.85
N ALA A 62 -4.57 17.73 -5.03
CA ALA A 62 -3.35 17.06 -5.47
C ALA A 62 -3.11 17.18 -6.99
N LYS A 63 -4.17 17.23 -7.79
CA LYS A 63 -4.15 17.18 -9.27
C LYS A 63 -3.40 15.97 -9.87
N ASP A 64 -3.33 14.88 -9.09
CA ASP A 64 -2.76 13.58 -9.47
C ASP A 64 -3.42 12.48 -8.62
N ILE A 65 -3.57 11.28 -9.20
CA ILE A 65 -4.16 10.09 -8.57
C ILE A 65 -3.35 9.63 -7.35
N GLU A 66 -2.02 9.61 -7.41
CA GLU A 66 -1.21 9.15 -6.27
C GLU A 66 -1.31 10.11 -5.08
N GLY A 67 -1.21 11.42 -5.36
CA GLY A 67 -1.40 12.46 -4.37
C GLY A 67 -2.81 12.45 -3.76
N MET A 68 -3.85 12.22 -4.56
CA MET A 68 -5.22 12.04 -4.07
C MET A 68 -5.31 10.89 -3.07
N LEU A 69 -4.78 9.71 -3.44
CA LEU A 69 -4.85 8.52 -2.58
C LEU A 69 -4.02 8.69 -1.30
N PHE A 70 -2.91 9.44 -1.36
CA PHE A 70 -2.13 9.80 -0.18
C PHE A 70 -2.92 10.68 0.79
N LEU A 71 -3.49 11.79 0.29
CA LEU A 71 -4.28 12.71 1.10
C LEU A 71 -5.53 12.02 1.66
N ALA A 72 -6.27 11.28 0.84
CA ALA A 72 -7.43 10.53 1.27
C ALA A 72 -7.07 9.47 2.34
N GLY A 73 -5.91 8.82 2.21
CA GLY A 73 -5.36 7.89 3.20
C GLY A 73 -4.91 8.53 4.52
N LYS A 74 -4.81 9.87 4.59
CA LYS A 74 -4.45 10.64 5.80
C LYS A 74 -5.67 11.33 6.41
N HIS A 75 -6.50 11.97 5.59
CA HIS A 75 -7.58 12.87 6.02
C HIS A 75 -8.96 12.21 6.10
N CYS A 76 -9.17 11.04 5.48
CA CYS A 76 -10.48 10.38 5.56
C CYS A 76 -10.77 9.90 6.99
N ARG A 77 -11.93 10.30 7.55
CA ARG A 77 -12.40 9.91 8.89
C ARG A 77 -12.72 8.41 8.97
N VAL A 78 -13.25 7.83 7.90
CA VAL A 78 -13.68 6.44 7.88
C VAL A 78 -12.47 5.49 7.80
N LYS A 79 -12.17 4.80 8.91
CA LYS A 79 -11.02 3.86 9.02
C LYS A 79 -10.99 2.83 7.88
N LYS A 80 -12.15 2.26 7.52
CA LYS A 80 -12.22 1.24 6.48
C LYS A 80 -11.92 1.79 5.07
N ALA A 81 -12.39 3.01 4.76
CA ALA A 81 -12.05 3.70 3.51
C ALA A 81 -10.56 4.07 3.45
N ARG A 82 -10.01 4.53 4.58
CA ARG A 82 -8.58 4.82 4.71
C ARG A 82 -7.69 3.62 4.39
N MET A 83 -8.07 2.43 4.85
CA MET A 83 -7.33 1.19 4.53
C MET A 83 -7.33 0.91 3.03
N ARG A 84 -8.45 1.12 2.35
CA ARG A 84 -8.58 0.96 0.90
C ARG A 84 -7.74 1.96 0.11
N PHE A 85 -7.75 3.23 0.48
CA PHE A 85 -6.90 4.24 -0.17
C PHE A 85 -5.41 3.96 0.02
N ARG A 86 -5.01 3.51 1.21
CA ARG A 86 -3.63 3.08 1.48
C ARG A 86 -3.24 1.84 0.66
N ALA A 87 -4.16 0.89 0.51
CA ALA A 87 -3.94 -0.28 -0.34
C ALA A 87 -3.80 0.09 -1.81
N ALA A 88 -4.68 0.96 -2.33
CA ALA A 88 -4.60 1.47 -3.70
C ALA A 88 -3.27 2.21 -3.96
N ARG A 89 -2.85 3.09 -3.05
CA ARG A 89 -1.55 3.74 -3.13
C ARG A 89 -0.40 2.74 -3.06
N SER A 90 -0.47 1.78 -2.14
CA SER A 90 0.54 0.72 -2.02
C SER A 90 0.65 -0.09 -3.30
N TYR A 91 -0.46 -0.35 -4.00
CA TYR A 91 -0.46 -1.01 -5.30
C TYR A 91 0.30 -0.16 -6.35
N LEU A 92 0.01 1.14 -6.46
CA LEU A 92 0.72 2.02 -7.41
C LEU A 92 2.23 2.12 -7.13
N VAL A 93 2.62 2.13 -5.86
CA VAL A 93 4.04 2.25 -5.48
C VAL A 93 4.81 0.93 -5.66
N SER A 94 4.23 -0.19 -5.20
CA SER A 94 4.95 -1.45 -5.01
C SER A 94 4.53 -2.60 -5.95
N SER A 95 3.45 -2.45 -6.70
CA SER A 95 3.07 -3.43 -7.73
C SER A 95 3.98 -3.31 -8.95
N ARG A 96 4.10 -4.40 -9.72
CA ARG A 96 4.84 -4.45 -10.98
C ARG A 96 4.17 -3.61 -12.08
N TYR A 97 2.84 -3.62 -12.14
CA TYR A 97 2.06 -3.01 -13.22
C TYR A 97 1.70 -1.55 -12.96
N LYS A 98 1.44 -1.20 -11.70
CA LYS A 98 1.12 0.17 -11.27
C LYS A 98 -0.03 0.81 -12.05
N ASP A 99 -1.00 0.01 -12.48
CA ASP A 99 -2.10 0.48 -13.31
C ASP A 99 -3.18 1.20 -12.47
N TYR A 100 -3.63 2.35 -12.98
CA TYR A 100 -4.63 3.17 -12.29
C TYR A 100 -6.00 2.48 -12.22
N GLU A 101 -6.34 1.65 -13.20
CA GLU A 101 -7.63 0.95 -13.21
C GLU A 101 -7.73 -0.03 -12.04
N THR A 102 -6.75 -0.91 -11.84
CA THR A 102 -6.76 -1.85 -10.71
C THR A 102 -6.65 -1.09 -9.39
N ALA A 103 -5.77 -0.08 -9.31
CA ALA A 103 -5.65 0.74 -8.11
C ALA A 103 -6.99 1.35 -7.68
N LEU A 104 -7.73 1.93 -8.62
CA LEU A 104 -8.97 2.64 -8.31
C LEU A 104 -10.18 1.70 -8.23
N PHE A 105 -10.38 0.81 -9.19
CA PHE A 105 -11.57 -0.04 -9.25
C PHE A 105 -11.52 -1.26 -8.33
N VAL A 106 -10.34 -1.82 -8.07
CA VAL A 106 -10.19 -3.00 -7.20
C VAL A 106 -9.91 -2.60 -5.76
N TYR A 107 -9.00 -1.64 -5.55
CA TYR A 107 -8.52 -1.31 -4.21
C TYR A 107 -9.21 -0.10 -3.58
N ALA A 108 -9.42 0.98 -4.32
CA ALA A 108 -10.02 2.20 -3.77
C ALA A 108 -11.56 2.18 -3.75
N SER A 109 -12.19 1.48 -4.71
CA SER A 109 -13.65 1.51 -4.94
C SER A 109 -14.47 0.78 -3.87
N ASP A 110 -15.65 1.31 -3.62
CA ASP A 110 -16.73 0.65 -2.87
C ASP A 110 -17.63 -0.24 -3.76
N GLY A 111 -17.44 -0.18 -5.08
CA GLY A 111 -18.20 -0.95 -6.07
C GLY A 111 -19.45 -0.24 -6.61
N THR A 112 -19.81 0.93 -6.07
CA THR A 112 -20.97 1.70 -6.51
C THR A 112 -20.77 2.30 -7.90
N LYS A 113 -21.86 2.52 -8.65
CA LYS A 113 -21.80 3.11 -9.99
C LYS A 113 -21.26 4.53 -9.96
N THR A 114 -21.73 5.34 -9.03
CA THR A 114 -21.30 6.74 -8.85
C THR A 114 -19.79 6.85 -8.63
N GLN A 115 -19.22 6.00 -7.80
CA GLN A 115 -17.77 6.02 -7.58
C GLN A 115 -16.98 5.51 -8.79
N LYS A 116 -17.48 4.49 -9.48
CA LYS A 116 -16.83 4.02 -10.72
C LYS A 116 -16.80 5.11 -11.78
N GLU A 117 -17.89 5.86 -11.93
CA GLU A 117 -17.95 7.00 -12.87
C GLU A 117 -16.98 8.12 -12.46
N PHE A 118 -16.90 8.44 -11.17
CA PHE A 118 -15.92 9.39 -10.66
C PHE A 118 -14.48 8.98 -10.99
N PHE A 119 -14.11 7.72 -10.77
CA PHE A 119 -12.77 7.23 -11.11
C PHE A 119 -12.50 7.20 -12.61
N LYS A 120 -13.49 6.86 -13.44
CA LYS A 120 -13.36 6.97 -14.90
C LYS A 120 -13.03 8.39 -15.33
N LYS A 121 -13.74 9.39 -14.77
CA LYS A 121 -13.48 10.82 -15.05
C LYS A 121 -12.07 11.23 -14.65
N ILE A 122 -11.59 10.76 -13.50
CA ILE A 122 -10.22 11.03 -13.03
C ILE A 122 -9.18 10.42 -13.98
N ILE A 123 -9.31 9.13 -14.32
CA ILE A 123 -8.37 8.45 -15.23
C ILE A 123 -8.34 9.17 -16.59
N GLN A 124 -9.50 9.55 -17.11
CA GLN A 124 -9.60 10.27 -18.37
C GLN A 124 -8.95 11.66 -18.28
N ALA A 125 -9.15 12.38 -17.18
CA ALA A 125 -8.50 13.67 -16.94
C ALA A 125 -6.97 13.51 -16.88
N GLU A 126 -6.46 12.53 -16.12
CA GLU A 126 -5.04 12.21 -16.02
C GLU A 126 -4.45 11.88 -17.40
N ALA A 127 -5.07 10.96 -18.15
CA ALA A 127 -4.64 10.56 -19.49
C ALA A 127 -4.66 11.72 -20.48
N SER A 128 -5.65 12.61 -20.39
CA SER A 128 -5.71 13.81 -21.25
C SER A 128 -4.57 14.77 -20.97
N ARG A 129 -4.10 14.87 -19.73
CA ARG A 129 -2.94 15.70 -19.38
C ARG A 129 -1.65 15.12 -19.94
N TYR A 130 -1.45 13.81 -19.80
CA TYR A 130 -0.30 13.13 -20.42
C TYR A 130 -0.26 13.31 -21.95
N ARG A 131 -1.41 13.27 -22.62
CA ARG A 131 -1.49 13.51 -24.08
C ARG A 131 -1.29 14.97 -24.49
N ARG A 132 -1.57 15.93 -23.60
CA ARG A 132 -1.39 17.37 -23.84
C ARG A 132 0.02 17.88 -23.55
N LEU A 133 0.85 17.08 -22.88
CA LEU A 133 2.27 17.40 -22.74
C LEU A 133 2.96 17.15 -24.09
N PRO A 134 3.77 18.09 -24.61
CA PRO A 134 4.67 17.75 -25.71
C PRO A 134 5.55 16.59 -25.24
N LYS A 135 5.70 15.56 -26.07
CA LYS A 135 6.70 14.49 -25.81
C LYS A 135 8.01 15.21 -25.49
N LYS A 136 8.54 15.02 -24.28
CA LYS A 136 9.95 15.31 -24.05
C LYS A 136 10.69 14.45 -25.07
N GLU A 137 11.39 15.12 -25.98
CA GLU A 137 12.34 14.47 -26.86
C GLU A 137 13.26 13.64 -25.96
N ASP A 138 13.26 12.32 -26.20
CA ASP A 138 14.24 11.41 -25.66
C ASP A 138 15.60 11.86 -26.22
N GLY A 139 16.27 12.73 -25.48
CA GLY A 139 17.62 13.16 -25.76
C GLY A 139 18.60 12.08 -25.31
N MET A 140 19.10 11.34 -26.31
CA MET A 140 20.44 10.79 -26.48
C MET A 140 21.03 9.88 -25.38
#